data_AF-A0A3M2DIN2-F1
#
_entry.id   AF-A0A3M2DIN2-F1
#
_cell.length_a   1.000
_cell.length_b   1.000
_cell.length_c   1.000
_cell.angle_alpha   90.00
_cell.angle_beta   90.00
_cell.angle_gamma   90.00
#
_symmetry.space_group_name_H-M   'P 1'
#
loop_
_entity.id
_entity.type
_entity.pdbx_description
1 polymer ?
#
loop_
_entity_poly.entity_id
_entity_poly.type
_entity_poly.pdbx_seq_one_letter_code
_entity_poly.pdbx_strand_id
1 'polypeptide(L)'
;MAVKLVEILSFLLLAIESRAHTILPIRLQEKIQLAGYVFDVEKSQVIRMGDGTFIARVFDADSAGRGSIVAVNDEQLDIIETSRKVGQKIVFELKDVNADGAPDVSIFEKIGSYWSARIYINKQGYRKAFEGVSILQPELVDFGPGKELQLIMMFDPFGFRDERTYCGALYELRHGKYYQVE
;
A
#
# COMPACT_ATOMS: atom_id res chain seq x y z
N MET A 1 -33.08 24.44 -27.43
CA MET A 1 -31.72 24.44 -26.87
C MET A 1 -31.78 23.65 -25.56
N ALA A 2 -31.70 22.32 -25.66
CA ALA A 2 -31.95 21.38 -24.56
C ALA A 2 -30.77 20.41 -24.43
N VAL A 3 -29.57 20.97 -24.44
CA VAL A 3 -28.32 20.28 -24.10
C VAL A 3 -27.84 21.00 -22.86
N LYS A 4 -27.84 20.33 -21.70
CA LYS A 4 -26.99 20.60 -20.51
C LYS A 4 -27.46 19.98 -19.19
N LEU A 5 -28.50 19.14 -19.13
CA LEU A 5 -28.78 18.42 -17.87
C LEU A 5 -28.20 17.00 -17.85
N VAL A 6 -28.18 16.30 -18.98
CA VAL A 6 -27.70 14.91 -19.07
C VAL A 6 -26.17 14.83 -18.96
N GLU A 7 -25.44 15.80 -19.55
CA GLU A 7 -23.97 15.82 -19.47
C GLU A 7 -23.44 16.12 -18.07
N ILE A 8 -24.15 16.95 -17.29
CA ILE A 8 -23.77 17.27 -15.90
C ILE A 8 -23.96 16.04 -14.99
N LEU A 9 -24.98 15.20 -15.24
CA LEU A 9 -25.15 13.95 -14.50
C LEU A 9 -24.05 12.93 -14.78
N SER A 10 -23.55 12.87 -16.02
CA SER A 10 -22.44 11.98 -16.38
C SER A 10 -21.13 12.37 -15.68
N PHE A 11 -20.88 13.67 -15.50
CA PHE A 11 -19.74 14.15 -14.72
C PHE A 11 -19.91 13.97 -13.21
N LEU A 12 -21.15 14.04 -12.69
CA LEU A 12 -21.41 13.76 -11.27
C LEU A 12 -21.25 12.26 -10.92
N LEU A 13 -21.54 11.35 -11.87
CA LEU A 13 -21.27 9.91 -11.69
C LEU A 13 -19.77 9.56 -11.80
N LEU A 14 -18.99 10.33 -12.55
CA LEU A 14 -17.52 10.21 -12.59
C LEU A 14 -16.84 10.75 -11.32
N ALA A 15 -17.55 11.56 -10.52
CA ALA A 15 -17.12 12.03 -9.20
C ALA A 15 -17.57 11.11 -8.05
N ILE A 16 -18.21 9.98 -8.37
CA ILE A 16 -18.14 8.81 -7.49
C ILE A 16 -16.70 8.32 -7.66
N GLU A 17 -15.79 8.84 -6.84
CA GLU A 17 -14.52 8.19 -6.56
C GLU A 17 -14.84 6.76 -6.12
N SER A 18 -14.89 5.88 -7.11
CA SER A 18 -14.95 4.45 -6.93
C SER A 18 -13.60 4.03 -6.36
N ARG A 19 -13.40 4.30 -5.07
CA ARG A 19 -12.76 3.33 -4.19
C ARG A 19 -13.69 2.14 -4.19
N ALA A 20 -13.63 1.34 -5.26
CA ALA A 20 -14.24 0.04 -5.26
C ALA A 20 -13.62 -0.68 -4.06
N HIS A 21 -14.38 -0.79 -2.98
CA HIS A 21 -13.99 -1.62 -1.85
C HIS A 21 -13.79 -3.01 -2.44
N THR A 22 -12.52 -3.40 -2.58
CA THR A 22 -12.19 -4.73 -3.07
C THR A 22 -12.76 -5.70 -2.05
N ILE A 23 -13.70 -6.55 -2.46
CA ILE A 23 -14.28 -7.53 -1.55
C ILE A 23 -13.42 -8.79 -1.64
N LEU A 24 -12.86 -9.21 -0.51
CA LEU A 24 -12.12 -10.46 -0.44
C LEU A 24 -13.12 -11.65 -0.53
N PRO A 25 -13.00 -12.57 -1.49
CA PRO A 25 -13.91 -13.72 -1.59
C PRO A 25 -13.92 -14.58 -0.32
N ILE A 26 -15.09 -15.11 0.06
CA ILE A 26 -15.29 -15.91 1.29
C ILE A 26 -14.28 -17.06 1.39
N ARG A 27 -14.08 -17.81 0.29
CA ARG A 27 -13.09 -18.91 0.24
C ARG A 27 -11.67 -18.48 0.60
N LEU A 28 -11.27 -17.24 0.31
CA LEU A 28 -9.96 -16.71 0.66
C LEU A 28 -9.92 -16.22 2.12
N GLN A 29 -11.05 -15.72 2.64
CA GLN A 29 -11.19 -15.43 4.08
C GLN A 29 -11.05 -16.70 4.92
N GLU A 30 -11.68 -17.80 4.50
CA GLU A 30 -11.55 -19.11 5.14
C GLU A 30 -10.10 -19.61 5.12
N LYS A 31 -9.39 -19.45 3.99
CA LYS A 31 -7.96 -19.78 3.90
C LYS A 31 -7.11 -18.96 4.88
N ILE A 32 -7.38 -17.66 5.02
CA ILE A 32 -6.72 -16.79 6.02
C ILE A 32 -7.01 -17.28 7.44
N GLN A 33 -8.25 -17.67 7.71
CA GLN A 33 -8.67 -18.20 9.02
C GLN A 33 -7.97 -19.50 9.38
N LEU A 34 -7.86 -20.43 8.44
CA LEU A 34 -7.12 -21.68 8.62
C LEU A 34 -5.62 -21.44 8.87
N ALA A 35 -5.07 -20.32 8.40
CA ALA A 35 -3.70 -19.91 8.67
C ALA A 35 -3.52 -19.21 10.04
N GLY A 36 -4.57 -19.13 10.87
CA GLY A 36 -4.50 -18.54 12.22
C GLY A 36 -4.74 -17.03 12.27
N TYR A 37 -5.28 -16.44 11.20
CA TYR A 37 -5.55 -15.00 11.13
C TYR A 37 -7.05 -14.70 11.04
N VAL A 38 -7.45 -13.50 11.41
CA VAL A 38 -8.82 -13.01 11.29
C VAL A 38 -8.86 -11.91 10.22
N PHE A 39 -9.79 -12.03 9.28
CA PHE A 39 -10.14 -10.96 8.36
C PHE A 39 -11.37 -10.22 8.91
N ASP A 40 -11.15 -9.02 9.44
CA ASP A 40 -12.22 -8.18 9.99
C ASP A 40 -12.65 -7.19 8.91
N VAL A 41 -13.83 -7.37 8.32
CA VAL A 41 -14.30 -6.57 7.16
C VAL A 41 -14.30 -5.06 7.43
N GLU A 42 -14.43 -4.62 8.69
CA GLU A 42 -14.43 -3.20 9.04
C GLU A 42 -13.03 -2.63 9.23
N LYS A 43 -12.07 -3.46 9.67
CA LYS A 43 -10.71 -3.01 10.01
C LYS A 43 -9.65 -3.43 9.00
N SER A 44 -9.93 -4.44 8.21
CA SER A 44 -9.06 -4.98 7.18
C SER A 44 -9.14 -4.12 5.93
N GLN A 45 -8.00 -3.60 5.51
CA GLN A 45 -7.84 -3.09 4.15
C GLN A 45 -7.49 -4.25 3.23
N VAL A 46 -7.96 -4.19 1.99
CA VAL A 46 -7.61 -5.15 0.94
C VAL A 46 -7.49 -4.45 -0.41
N ILE A 47 -6.61 -4.95 -1.25
CA ILE A 47 -6.45 -4.56 -2.66
C ILE A 47 -6.19 -5.80 -3.51
N ARG A 48 -6.61 -5.79 -4.77
CA ARG A 48 -6.43 -6.90 -5.71
C ARG A 48 -5.39 -6.55 -6.78
N MET A 49 -4.45 -7.46 -6.99
CA MET A 49 -3.45 -7.42 -8.07
C MET A 49 -4.06 -7.91 -9.39
N GLY A 50 -3.45 -7.54 -10.52
CA GLY A 50 -3.94 -7.90 -11.86
C GLY A 50 -3.93 -9.41 -12.15
N ASP A 51 -3.09 -10.18 -11.45
CA ASP A 51 -2.99 -11.64 -11.54
C ASP A 51 -4.05 -12.39 -10.73
N GLY A 52 -4.90 -11.68 -9.97
CA GLY A 52 -5.92 -12.27 -9.10
C GLY A 52 -5.51 -12.44 -7.64
N THR A 53 -4.26 -12.13 -7.28
CA THR A 53 -3.78 -12.14 -5.89
C THR A 53 -4.37 -10.98 -5.10
N PHE A 54 -4.76 -11.22 -3.85
CA PHE A 54 -5.26 -10.20 -2.93
C PHE A 54 -4.20 -9.88 -1.88
N ILE A 55 -3.91 -8.60 -1.68
CA ILE A 55 -3.10 -8.11 -0.56
C ILE A 55 -4.06 -7.65 0.51
N ALA A 56 -3.99 -8.26 1.69
CA ALA A 56 -4.90 -7.98 2.78
C ALA A 56 -4.16 -7.69 4.08
N ARG A 57 -4.70 -6.72 4.82
CA ARG A 57 -4.43 -6.61 6.25
C ARG A 57 -5.27 -7.64 6.98
N VAL A 58 -4.63 -8.44 7.83
CA VAL A 58 -5.29 -9.43 8.68
C VAL A 58 -4.85 -9.23 10.12
N PHE A 59 -5.58 -9.81 11.06
CA PHE A 59 -5.30 -9.69 12.49
C PHE A 59 -4.92 -11.04 13.08
N ASP A 60 -4.00 -11.02 14.02
CA ASP A 60 -3.67 -12.21 14.79
C ASP A 60 -4.88 -12.59 15.66
N ALA A 61 -5.35 -13.83 15.56
CA ALA A 61 -6.53 -14.30 16.29
C ALA A 61 -6.34 -14.20 17.82
N ASP A 62 -5.10 -14.35 18.28
CA ASP A 62 -4.76 -14.45 19.71
C ASP A 62 -4.19 -13.15 20.28
N SER A 63 -3.93 -12.14 19.44
CA SER A 63 -3.28 -10.89 19.85
C SER A 63 -4.08 -9.66 19.47
N ALA A 64 -4.83 -9.13 20.43
CA ALA A 64 -5.57 -7.87 20.27
C ALA A 64 -4.64 -6.72 19.82
N GLY A 65 -4.92 -6.15 18.65
CA GLY A 65 -4.21 -5.00 18.12
C GLY A 65 -2.91 -5.30 17.37
N ARG A 66 -2.61 -6.57 17.06
CA ARG A 66 -1.53 -6.95 16.14
C ARG A 66 -2.10 -7.30 14.77
N GLY A 67 -1.50 -6.72 13.74
CA GLY A 67 -1.86 -6.92 12.34
C GLY A 67 -0.71 -7.53 11.56
N SER A 68 -1.06 -8.36 10.59
CA SER A 68 -0.17 -8.92 9.59
C SER A 68 -0.63 -8.50 8.21
N ILE A 69 0.24 -8.58 7.22
CA ILE A 69 -0.07 -8.34 5.82
C ILE A 69 0.19 -9.63 5.07
N VAL A 70 -0.80 -10.08 4.31
CA VAL A 70 -0.74 -11.33 3.55
C VAL A 70 -1.05 -11.08 2.07
N ALA A 71 -0.42 -11.88 1.21
CA ALA A 71 -0.84 -12.09 -0.17
C ALA A 71 -1.59 -13.42 -0.24
N VAL A 72 -2.77 -13.44 -0.84
CA VAL A 72 -3.59 -14.65 -0.91
C VAL A 72 -4.28 -14.78 -2.26
N ASN A 73 -4.25 -15.98 -2.82
CA ASN A 73 -5.04 -16.36 -3.99
C ASN A 73 -5.56 -17.80 -3.81
N ASP A 74 -6.11 -18.40 -4.87
CA ASP A 74 -6.66 -19.75 -4.81
C ASP A 74 -5.61 -20.83 -4.56
N GLU A 75 -4.36 -20.59 -4.96
CA GLU A 75 -3.27 -21.55 -4.91
C GLU A 75 -2.44 -21.41 -3.63
N GLN A 76 -2.15 -20.17 -3.20
CA GLN A 76 -1.20 -19.89 -2.12
C GLN A 76 -1.67 -18.81 -1.14
N LEU A 77 -1.02 -18.79 0.02
CA LEU A 77 -1.08 -17.73 1.02
C LEU A 77 0.35 -17.44 1.48
N ASP A 78 0.83 -16.23 1.22
CA ASP A 78 2.15 -15.76 1.62
C ASP A 78 2.03 -14.67 2.68
N ILE A 79 2.92 -14.69 3.67
CA ILE A 79 2.98 -13.66 4.70
C ILE A 79 4.02 -12.62 4.31
N ILE A 80 3.57 -11.39 4.02
CA ILE A 80 4.42 -10.26 3.65
C ILE A 80 5.01 -9.61 4.92
N GLU A 81 4.17 -9.43 5.95
CA GLU A 81 4.58 -8.90 7.24
C GLU A 81 3.86 -9.61 8.38
N THR A 82 4.60 -9.93 9.44
CA THR A 82 4.04 -10.52 10.65
C THR A 82 3.89 -9.50 11.76
N SER A 83 2.72 -9.53 12.40
CA SER A 83 2.55 -9.20 13.82
C SER A 83 3.08 -7.81 14.22
N ARG A 84 2.64 -6.75 13.53
CA ARG A 84 2.97 -5.36 13.86
C ARG A 84 1.84 -4.70 14.65
N LYS A 85 2.20 -3.69 15.45
CA LYS A 85 1.19 -2.81 16.08
C LYS A 85 0.34 -2.17 14.99
N VAL A 86 -0.97 -2.30 15.14
CA VAL A 86 -1.93 -1.74 14.19
C VAL A 86 -1.89 -0.22 14.22
N GLY A 87 -1.56 0.38 13.08
CA GLY A 87 -1.70 1.81 12.84
C GLY A 87 -3.16 2.23 12.65
N GLN A 88 -3.39 3.54 12.77
CA GLN A 88 -4.71 4.17 12.71
C GLN A 88 -5.33 4.10 11.30
N LYS A 89 -4.47 4.15 10.28
CA LYS A 89 -4.86 4.11 8.86
C LYS A 89 -3.79 3.38 8.08
N ILE A 90 -4.20 2.57 7.11
CA ILE A 90 -3.29 1.89 6.18
C ILE A 90 -3.75 2.15 4.75
N VAL A 91 -2.80 2.28 3.84
CA VAL A 91 -3.02 2.42 2.40
C VAL A 91 -2.11 1.40 1.71
N PHE A 92 -2.68 0.67 0.76
CA PHE A 92 -1.92 -0.17 -0.15
C PHE A 92 -1.86 0.50 -1.51
N GLU A 93 -0.68 0.50 -2.11
CA GLU A 93 -0.48 0.87 -3.51
C GLU A 93 0.22 -0.26 -4.24
N LEU A 94 -0.25 -0.53 -5.46
CA LEU A 94 0.29 -1.56 -6.35
C LEU A 94 0.91 -0.88 -7.56
N LYS A 95 2.24 -0.87 -7.64
CA LYS A 95 2.99 -0.25 -8.75
C LYS A 95 4.24 -1.06 -9.05
N ASP A 96 4.66 -1.10 -10.31
CA ASP A 96 5.90 -1.75 -10.76
C ASP A 96 7.11 -0.85 -10.43
N VAL A 97 7.52 -0.83 -9.16
CA VAL A 97 8.51 0.15 -8.67
C VAL A 97 9.93 -0.13 -9.14
N ASN A 98 10.19 -1.34 -9.63
CA ASN A 98 11.48 -1.77 -10.12
C ASN A 98 11.53 -2.00 -11.64
N ALA A 99 10.45 -1.63 -12.35
CA ALA A 99 10.28 -1.78 -13.78
C ALA A 99 10.45 -3.24 -14.29
N ASP A 100 10.21 -4.24 -13.45
CA ASP A 100 10.33 -5.65 -13.82
C ASP A 100 9.09 -6.17 -14.58
N GLY A 101 8.04 -5.37 -14.71
CA GLY A 101 6.80 -5.69 -15.41
C GLY A 101 5.73 -6.38 -14.54
N ALA A 102 5.92 -6.49 -13.22
CA ALA A 102 4.87 -6.88 -12.29
C ALA A 102 4.64 -5.81 -11.21
N PRO A 103 3.40 -5.64 -10.73
CA PRO A 103 3.15 -4.74 -9.61
C PRO A 103 3.77 -5.27 -8.33
N ASP A 104 4.44 -4.37 -7.60
CA ASP A 104 4.97 -4.55 -6.26
C ASP A 104 4.02 -3.97 -5.22
N VAL A 105 4.25 -4.29 -3.94
CA VAL A 105 3.37 -3.89 -2.84
C VAL A 105 4.02 -2.77 -2.05
N SER A 106 3.37 -1.61 -2.05
CA SER A 106 3.71 -0.49 -1.18
C SER A 106 2.67 -0.34 -0.08
N ILE A 107 3.14 -0.16 1.15
CA ILE A 107 2.32 -0.10 2.36
C ILE A 107 2.64 1.21 3.09
N PHE A 108 1.63 2.08 3.20
CA PHE A 108 1.72 3.32 3.95
C PHE A 108 0.78 3.26 5.14
N GLU A 109 1.32 3.35 6.36
CA GLU A 109 0.54 3.17 7.58
C GLU A 109 0.78 4.30 8.58
N LYS A 110 -0.29 4.96 9.03
CA LYS A 110 -0.24 6.00 10.06
C LYS A 110 -0.08 5.37 11.44
N ILE A 111 1.03 5.67 12.11
CA ILE A 111 1.35 5.22 13.46
C ILE A 111 1.60 6.45 14.34
N GLY A 112 0.63 6.80 15.18
CA GLY A 112 0.70 8.01 16.01
C GLY A 112 0.83 9.27 15.16
N SER A 113 1.90 10.06 15.37
CA SER A 113 2.13 11.31 14.65
C SER A 113 2.80 11.13 13.29
N TYR A 114 3.29 9.94 12.93
CA TYR A 114 4.05 9.69 11.71
C TYR A 114 3.40 8.60 10.84
N TRP A 115 3.92 8.46 9.63
CA TRP A 115 3.59 7.43 8.64
C TRP A 115 4.79 6.50 8.46
N SER A 116 4.57 5.20 8.53
CA SER A 116 5.54 4.18 8.11
C SER A 116 5.33 3.88 6.63
N ALA A 117 6.40 3.92 5.85
CA ALA A 117 6.43 3.57 4.43
C ALA A 117 7.24 2.30 4.23
N ARG A 118 6.68 1.30 3.54
CA ARG A 118 7.36 0.02 3.29
C ARG A 118 7.05 -0.45 1.88
N ILE A 119 8.05 -1.01 1.19
CA ILE A 119 7.91 -1.50 -0.19
C ILE A 119 8.47 -2.92 -0.28
N TYR A 120 7.71 -3.80 -0.92
CA TYR A 120 7.99 -5.22 -1.09
C TYR A 120 7.94 -5.61 -2.56
N ILE A 121 8.99 -6.27 -3.04
CA ILE A 121 9.13 -6.65 -4.45
C ILE A 121 8.51 -8.02 -4.68
N ASN A 122 7.46 -8.07 -5.49
CA ASN A 122 6.64 -9.26 -5.71
C ASN A 122 7.47 -10.41 -6.31
N LYS A 123 8.16 -10.17 -7.43
CA LYS A 123 8.98 -11.20 -8.10
C LYS A 123 10.18 -11.70 -7.29
N GLN A 124 10.48 -11.05 -6.18
CA GLN A 124 11.50 -11.49 -5.23
C GLN A 124 10.90 -12.21 -4.01
N GLY A 125 9.67 -12.71 -4.12
CA GLY A 125 8.95 -13.37 -3.03
C GLY A 125 8.53 -12.39 -1.94
N TYR A 126 8.03 -11.22 -2.34
CA TYR A 126 7.73 -10.10 -1.44
C TYR A 126 8.90 -9.71 -0.55
N ARG A 127 10.12 -9.65 -1.11
CA ARG A 127 11.28 -9.19 -0.35
C ARG A 127 11.14 -7.69 -0.04
N LYS A 128 11.26 -7.32 1.23
CA LYS A 128 11.28 -5.91 1.65
C LYS A 128 12.48 -5.21 1.01
N ALA A 129 12.20 -4.20 0.20
CA ALA A 129 13.22 -3.39 -0.45
C ALA A 129 13.38 -2.04 0.25
N PHE A 130 12.32 -1.48 0.84
CA PHE A 130 12.36 -0.19 1.52
C PHE A 130 11.57 -0.21 2.85
N GLU A 131 12.08 0.51 3.86
CA GLU A 131 11.34 0.88 5.07
C GLU A 131 11.79 2.26 5.55
N GLY A 132 10.83 3.16 5.81
CA GLY A 132 11.08 4.53 6.23
C GLY A 132 9.91 5.14 6.99
N VAL A 133 10.12 6.36 7.50
CA VAL A 133 9.13 7.10 8.29
C VAL A 133 8.97 8.50 7.72
N SER A 134 7.73 8.96 7.57
CA SER A 134 7.39 10.28 7.06
C SER A 134 6.42 10.99 8.01
N ILE A 135 6.51 12.31 8.15
CA ILE A 135 5.55 13.07 8.96
C ILE A 135 4.21 13.24 8.22
N LEU A 136 4.25 13.28 6.88
CA LEU A 136 3.07 13.27 6.00
C LEU A 136 2.88 11.91 5.32
N GLN A 137 1.71 11.72 4.71
CA GLN A 137 1.43 10.50 3.96
C GLN A 137 2.43 10.41 2.78
N PRO A 138 3.18 9.30 2.64
CA PRO A 138 4.04 9.09 1.50
C PRO A 138 3.25 8.94 0.20
N GLU A 139 3.88 9.27 -0.92
CA GLU A 139 3.27 9.18 -2.25
C GLU A 139 4.25 8.60 -3.26
N LEU A 140 3.77 7.69 -4.13
CA LEU A 140 4.54 7.22 -5.29
C LEU A 140 4.17 8.04 -6.51
N VAL A 141 5.14 8.74 -7.09
CA VAL A 141 4.94 9.60 -8.26
C VAL A 141 5.72 9.05 -9.45
N ASP A 142 5.05 9.01 -10.60
CA ASP A 142 5.67 8.64 -11.88
C ASP A 142 6.13 9.93 -12.58
N PHE A 143 7.44 10.05 -12.83
CA PHE A 143 8.04 11.22 -13.47
C PHE A 143 8.25 11.06 -14.99
N GLY A 144 7.61 10.07 -15.62
CA GLY A 144 7.43 10.02 -17.07
C GLY A 144 8.13 8.85 -17.76
N PRO A 145 8.53 8.99 -19.04
CA PRO A 145 8.69 7.87 -19.97
C PRO A 145 9.84 6.89 -19.66
N GLY A 146 10.62 7.14 -18.60
CA GLY A 146 11.70 6.28 -18.11
C GLY A 146 11.31 5.23 -17.06
N LYS A 147 10.04 5.17 -16.62
CA LYS A 147 9.56 4.29 -15.53
C LYS A 147 10.25 4.51 -14.17
N GLU A 148 10.74 5.71 -13.92
CA GLU A 148 11.31 6.06 -12.61
C GLU A 148 10.17 6.45 -11.66
N LEU A 149 9.60 5.44 -10.99
CA LEU A 149 8.70 5.67 -9.86
C LEU A 149 9.53 6.18 -8.68
N GLN A 150 9.16 7.36 -8.18
CA GLN A 150 9.81 7.99 -7.06
C GLN A 150 8.91 7.96 -5.83
N LEU A 151 9.50 7.69 -4.67
CA LEU A 151 8.80 7.76 -3.39
C LEU A 151 9.04 9.14 -2.77
N ILE A 152 7.97 9.92 -2.64
CA ILE A 152 7.98 11.21 -1.95
C ILE A 152 7.66 10.98 -0.48
N MET A 153 8.59 11.37 0.39
CA MET A 153 8.44 11.36 1.84
C MET A 153 8.90 12.68 2.43
N MET A 154 8.36 13.01 3.59
CA MET A 154 8.66 14.23 4.31
C MET A 154 9.25 13.90 5.68
N PHE A 155 10.46 14.37 5.95
CA PHE A 155 11.17 14.08 7.19
C PHE A 155 11.28 15.35 8.05
N ASP A 156 10.99 15.21 9.35
CA ASP A 156 11.29 16.21 10.37
C ASP A 156 12.45 15.67 11.23
N PRO A 157 13.71 15.98 10.87
CA PRO A 157 14.88 15.46 11.59
C PRO A 157 15.02 16.04 13.00
N PHE A 158 14.26 17.08 13.35
CA PHE A 158 14.38 17.79 14.63
C PHE A 158 13.16 17.62 15.53
N GLY A 159 12.05 17.07 15.03
CA GLY A 159 10.79 16.92 15.78
C GLY A 159 10.08 18.26 16.07
N PHE A 160 10.57 19.33 15.47
CA PHE A 160 9.98 20.66 15.52
C PHE A 160 9.37 20.89 14.15
N ARG A 161 8.07 21.21 14.11
CA ARG A 161 7.34 21.63 12.90
C ARG A 161 7.88 22.98 12.39
N ASP A 162 9.16 23.01 12.03
CA ASP A 162 9.92 24.14 11.54
C ASP A 162 9.80 24.18 10.01
N GLU A 163 9.79 25.39 9.46
CA GLU A 163 9.54 25.71 8.05
C GLU A 163 10.61 25.13 7.11
N ARG A 164 11.70 24.58 7.67
CA ARG A 164 12.72 23.79 6.98
C ARG A 164 12.36 22.31 6.96
N THR A 165 11.18 22.05 6.43
CA THR A 165 10.73 20.68 6.15
C THR A 165 11.39 20.19 4.87
N TYR A 166 12.12 19.08 4.94
CA TYR A 166 12.80 18.51 3.77
C TYR A 166 11.85 17.55 3.03
N CYS A 167 11.62 17.82 1.74
CA CYS A 167 11.11 16.83 0.79
C CYS A 167 12.31 16.08 0.21
N GLY A 168 12.43 14.78 0.46
CA GLY A 168 13.49 14.01 -0.19
C GLY A 168 13.72 12.63 0.39
N ALA A 169 13.57 11.61 -0.46
CA ALA A 169 14.70 10.81 -0.96
C ALA A 169 14.17 9.90 -2.08
N LEU A 170 14.56 10.20 -3.32
CA LEU A 170 14.45 9.26 -4.43
C LEU A 170 15.34 8.06 -4.11
N TYR A 171 14.79 6.85 -4.09
CA TYR A 171 15.62 5.66 -4.09
C TYR A 171 15.47 4.92 -5.41
N GLU A 172 16.57 4.54 -6.05
CA GLU A 172 16.57 3.70 -7.24
C GLU A 172 16.82 2.24 -6.84
N LEU A 173 15.99 1.29 -7.32
CA LEU A 173 16.28 -0.13 -7.12
C LEU A 173 17.36 -0.59 -8.11
N ARG A 174 18.57 -0.85 -7.64
CA ARG A 174 19.61 -1.52 -8.43
C ARG A 174 19.93 -2.88 -7.79
N HIS A 175 19.90 -3.95 -8.58
CA HIS A 175 20.25 -5.30 -8.11
C HIS A 175 19.50 -5.78 -6.85
N GLY A 176 18.22 -5.40 -6.69
CA GLY A 176 17.40 -5.79 -5.54
C GLY A 176 17.68 -5.00 -4.25
N LYS A 177 18.30 -3.82 -4.35
CA LYS A 177 18.49 -2.89 -3.23
C LYS A 177 18.17 -1.46 -3.67
N TYR A 178 17.55 -0.69 -2.79
CA TYR A 178 17.28 0.72 -3.01
C TYR A 178 18.51 1.56 -2.63
N TYR A 179 18.91 2.47 -3.51
CA TYR A 179 20.00 3.42 -3.32
C TYR A 179 19.45 4.83 -3.31
N GLN A 180 19.81 5.64 -2.32
CA GLN A 180 19.46 7.06 -2.32
C GLN A 180 20.06 7.71 -3.57
N VAL A 181 19.22 8.36 -4.37
CA VAL A 181 19.62 9.18 -5.50
C VAL A 181 20.16 10.49 -4.93
N GLU A 182 21.41 10.79 -5.26
CA GLU A 182 22.12 12.02 -4.89
C GLU A 182 21.58 13.25 -5.63
#